data_AF-A0A7G9QEN1-F1
#
_entry.id   AF-A0A7G9QEN1-F1
#
_cell.length_a   1.000
_cell.length_b   1.000
_cell.length_c   1.000
_cell.angle_alpha   90.00
_cell.angle_beta   90.00
_cell.angle_gamma   90.00
#
_symmetry.space_group_name_H-M   'P 1'
#
loop_
_entity.id
_entity.type
_entity.pdbx_description
1 polymer ?
#
loop_
_entity_poly.entity_id
_entity_poly.type
_entity_poly.pdbx_seq_one_letter_code
_entity_poly.pdbx_strand_id
1 'polypeptide(L)'
;MKRLFFVFAFIIPLVIHAQTIKTDVLVIGNGDAAYAASFQSFKSGVKTILLTQKEQLDLNKIAETKRALMSFYQSFLKRETENAKSLETPKPKPDKKNRAKVIVVDSTLLLNVINNTAYTEIKRSGSGWEAKLTKDKSIKAKVLVLADNPEKLLAELKISALNPASSSPLNYNENTYRTTVSRISSGASFLSLYSLLIPDQENLLYISKDQFEIGQAAGATAAYAAFFDTKTSLSNLKRIQGELLAYKHALMPFEDVKITDSNWLAIQKVGITGIIKAEITQGKAYFAPEKEVTYKEIKEPIKAYYYKAQIWFDDHQNIPINLENTISMVCYVGNKSIEATNDELQKKWNKSYRFNSNYDLKKVLTRREFAVIINEYLKPFDVVNVDKTGRVIR
;
A
#
# COMPACT_ATOMS: atom_id res chain seq x y z
N MET A 1 -7.19 35.83 68.78
CA MET A 1 -7.76 35.25 67.55
C MET A 1 -6.62 35.13 66.53
N LYS A 2 -5.77 34.10 66.66
CA LYS A 2 -5.85 32.84 65.90
C LYS A 2 -5.95 33.13 64.40
N ARG A 3 -4.81 33.31 63.73
CA ARG A 3 -4.09 32.22 63.04
C ARG A 3 -5.01 31.41 62.12
N LEU A 4 -5.62 32.03 61.10
CA LEU A 4 -6.36 31.25 60.10
C LEU A 4 -6.54 31.94 58.73
N PHE A 5 -5.68 32.88 58.37
CA PHE A 5 -5.79 33.58 57.07
C PHE A 5 -4.60 33.37 56.12
N PHE A 6 -3.62 32.54 56.48
CA PHE A 6 -2.41 32.34 55.68
C PHE A 6 -2.19 30.90 55.14
N VAL A 7 -3.22 30.05 55.16
CA VAL A 7 -3.08 28.64 54.69
C VAL A 7 -3.78 28.38 53.35
N PHE A 8 -4.61 29.29 52.84
CA PHE A 8 -5.34 29.05 51.57
C PHE A 8 -4.58 29.42 50.28
N ALA A 9 -3.35 29.93 50.37
CA ALA A 9 -2.54 30.28 49.19
C ALA A 9 -1.65 29.12 48.67
N PHE A 10 -1.65 27.96 49.33
CA PHE A 10 -0.78 26.82 48.96
C PHE A 10 -1.51 25.61 48.37
N ILE A 11 -2.80 25.73 48.03
CA ILE A 11 -3.50 24.72 47.23
C ILE A 11 -3.71 25.31 45.83
N ILE A 12 -2.61 25.60 45.14
CA ILE A 12 -2.63 25.52 43.68
C ILE A 12 -2.72 24.01 43.44
N PRO A 13 -3.83 23.47 42.91
CA PRO A 13 -3.77 22.11 42.41
C PRO A 13 -2.69 22.16 41.34
N LEU A 14 -1.57 21.46 41.58
CA LEU A 14 -0.70 21.00 40.51
C LEU A 14 -1.61 20.13 39.64
N VAL A 15 -2.34 20.78 38.73
CA VAL A 15 -3.03 20.12 37.65
C VAL A 15 -1.89 19.62 36.77
N ILE A 16 -1.38 18.44 37.11
CA ILE A 16 -0.55 17.64 36.23
C ILE A 16 -1.47 17.38 35.05
N HIS A 17 -1.34 18.22 34.01
CA HIS A 17 -2.19 18.11 32.84
C HIS A 17 -1.84 16.79 32.16
N ALA A 18 -2.81 15.87 32.12
CA ALA A 18 -2.67 14.65 31.34
C ALA A 18 -2.35 15.03 29.88
N GLN A 19 -1.19 14.61 29.40
CA GLN A 19 -0.70 14.91 28.07
C GLN A 19 -1.13 13.81 27.11
N THR A 20 -2.21 14.07 26.37
CA THR A 20 -2.65 13.18 25.29
C THR A 20 -2.17 13.70 23.94
N ILE A 21 -1.29 12.93 23.31
CA ILE A 21 -0.85 13.17 21.93
C ILE A 21 -1.88 12.54 20.99
N LYS A 22 -2.28 13.25 19.92
CA LYS A 22 -3.19 12.72 18.90
C LYS A 22 -2.45 12.53 17.59
N THR A 23 -2.70 11.41 16.93
CA THR A 23 -2.17 11.06 15.61
C THR A 23 -3.26 10.40 14.78
N ASP A 24 -3.09 10.33 13.46
CA ASP A 24 -4.02 9.60 12.60
C ASP A 24 -3.69 8.11 12.67
N VAL A 25 -2.41 7.76 12.51
CA VAL A 25 -1.89 6.40 12.62
C VAL A 25 -0.85 6.32 13.73
N LEU A 26 -0.99 5.32 14.60
CA LEU A 26 0.04 4.92 15.57
C LEU A 26 0.59 3.57 15.14
N VAL A 27 1.90 3.51 14.94
CA VAL A 27 2.63 2.27 14.68
C VAL A 27 3.46 1.94 15.91
N ILE A 28 3.30 0.74 16.46
CA ILE A 28 4.08 0.26 17.61
C ILE A 28 4.95 -0.90 17.16
N GLY A 29 6.27 -0.76 17.30
CA GLY A 29 7.19 -1.86 17.01
C GLY A 29 8.63 -1.41 16.77
N ASN A 30 9.53 -2.38 16.76
CA ASN A 30 10.98 -2.15 16.70
C ASN A 30 11.65 -2.71 15.43
N GLY A 31 10.91 -3.44 14.59
CA GLY A 31 11.43 -4.14 13.41
C GLY A 31 11.08 -3.46 12.08
N ASP A 32 11.59 -4.04 10.99
CA ASP A 32 11.49 -3.49 9.63
C ASP A 32 10.04 -3.18 9.22
N ALA A 33 9.08 -3.99 9.67
CA ALA A 33 7.66 -3.79 9.38
C ALA A 33 7.10 -2.51 10.02
N ALA A 34 7.54 -2.15 11.22
CA ALA A 34 7.10 -0.94 11.92
C ALA A 34 7.63 0.33 11.24
N TYR A 35 8.91 0.32 10.85
CA TYR A 35 9.51 1.40 10.07
C TYR A 35 8.82 1.53 8.72
N ALA A 36 8.59 0.42 8.00
CA ALA A 36 7.93 0.42 6.71
C ALA A 36 6.47 0.93 6.78
N ALA A 37 5.70 0.50 7.79
CA ALA A 37 4.31 0.93 7.97
C ALA A 37 4.21 2.41 8.31
N SER A 38 5.05 2.90 9.23
CA SER A 38 5.06 4.33 9.58
C SER A 38 5.53 5.19 8.40
N PHE A 39 6.53 4.71 7.66
CA PHE A 39 7.06 5.39 6.48
C PHE A 39 6.04 5.42 5.33
N GLN A 40 5.29 4.35 5.09
CA GLN A 40 4.24 4.36 4.07
C GLN A 40 3.08 5.27 4.51
N SER A 41 2.63 5.17 5.76
CA SER A 41 1.51 5.95 6.28
C SER A 41 1.74 7.47 6.17
N PHE A 42 2.92 7.97 6.57
CA PHE A 42 3.17 9.42 6.41
C PHE A 42 3.27 9.83 4.93
N LYS A 43 3.81 8.96 4.05
CA LYS A 43 3.85 9.23 2.61
C LYS A 43 2.45 9.39 2.04
N SER A 44 1.51 8.60 2.51
CA SER A 44 0.09 8.67 2.20
C SER A 44 -0.61 9.90 2.80
N GLY A 45 0.11 10.79 3.48
CA GLY A 45 -0.35 12.13 3.85
C GLY A 45 -1.02 12.26 5.21
N VAL A 46 -0.95 11.24 6.08
CA VAL A 46 -1.57 11.27 7.42
C VAL A 46 -0.55 11.44 8.53
N LYS A 47 -0.96 12.04 9.66
CA LYS A 47 -0.08 12.18 10.84
C LYS A 47 0.19 10.80 11.41
N THR A 48 1.47 10.47 11.53
CA THR A 48 1.92 9.14 11.89
C THR A 48 2.93 9.24 13.03
N ILE A 49 2.70 8.47 14.09
CA ILE A 49 3.66 8.28 15.16
C ILE A 49 4.20 6.84 15.07
N LEU A 50 5.51 6.70 15.01
CA LEU A 50 6.20 5.44 15.30
C LEU A 50 6.63 5.45 16.77
N LEU A 51 6.13 4.49 17.56
CA LEU A 51 6.53 4.27 18.94
C LEU A 51 7.47 3.05 19.00
N THR A 52 8.72 3.29 19.39
CA THR A 52 9.72 2.24 19.57
C THR A 52 10.11 2.10 21.04
N GLN A 53 10.38 0.86 21.45
CA GLN A 53 10.86 0.49 22.78
C GLN A 53 12.38 0.26 22.79
N LYS A 54 13.09 0.80 21.79
CA LYS A 54 14.54 0.70 21.63
C LYS A 54 15.15 2.08 21.40
N GLU A 55 16.47 2.15 21.47
CA GLU A 55 17.23 3.31 21.02
C GLU A 55 16.86 3.69 19.59
N GLN A 56 17.11 4.96 19.26
CA GLN A 56 16.95 5.48 17.91
C GLN A 56 17.71 4.62 16.89
N LEU A 57 17.15 4.48 15.70
CA LEU A 57 17.73 3.73 14.60
C LEU A 57 19.18 4.20 14.32
N ASP A 58 20.11 3.27 14.40
CA ASP A 58 21.53 3.49 14.12
C ASP A 58 21.95 2.67 12.90
N LEU A 59 22.36 3.35 11.83
CA LEU A 59 22.77 2.70 10.58
C LEU A 59 23.97 1.77 10.76
N ASN A 60 24.84 2.04 11.76
CA ASN A 60 26.02 1.21 12.04
C ASN A 60 25.66 -0.11 12.73
N LYS A 61 24.48 -0.18 13.36
CA LYS A 61 23.97 -1.39 14.04
C LYS A 61 23.08 -2.24 13.13
N ILE A 62 22.90 -1.87 11.85
CA ILE A 62 22.10 -2.65 10.90
C ILE A 62 22.89 -3.87 10.45
N ALA A 63 22.31 -5.05 10.64
CA ALA A 63 22.91 -6.32 10.21
C ALA A 63 23.17 -6.32 8.69
N GLU A 64 24.27 -6.95 8.27
CA GLU A 64 24.66 -7.03 6.86
C GLU A 64 23.58 -7.70 5.98
N THR A 65 22.83 -8.64 6.54
CA THR A 65 21.69 -9.30 5.88
C THR A 65 20.57 -8.33 5.48
N LYS A 66 20.51 -7.14 6.08
CA LYS A 66 19.53 -6.08 5.78
C LYS A 66 20.08 -4.97 4.86
N ARG A 67 21.23 -5.19 4.21
CA ARG A 67 21.86 -4.20 3.33
C ARG A 67 20.95 -3.71 2.20
N ALA A 68 20.04 -4.55 1.70
CA ALA A 68 19.04 -4.16 0.70
C ALA A 68 18.08 -3.06 1.19
N LEU A 69 17.88 -2.91 2.50
CA LEU A 69 17.03 -1.90 3.13
C LEU A 69 17.79 -0.64 3.54
N MET A 70 19.11 -0.57 3.33
CA MET A 70 19.93 0.56 3.80
C MET A 70 19.48 1.91 3.23
N SER A 71 19.14 1.96 1.94
CA SER A 71 18.63 3.17 1.28
C SER A 71 17.28 3.64 1.86
N PHE A 72 16.44 2.68 2.25
CA PHE A 72 15.20 2.97 2.96
C PHE A 72 15.49 3.59 4.33
N TYR A 73 16.38 2.99 5.13
CA TYR A 73 16.73 3.49 6.46
C TYR A 73 17.37 4.88 6.43
N GLN A 74 18.23 5.15 5.46
CA GLN A 74 18.77 6.49 5.22
C GLN A 74 17.67 7.52 4.91
N SER A 75 16.71 7.14 4.06
CA SER A 75 15.56 7.99 3.73
C SER A 75 14.66 8.24 4.94
N PHE A 76 14.49 7.23 5.80
CA PHE A 76 13.75 7.33 7.05
C PHE A 76 14.41 8.33 8.01
N LEU A 77 15.69 8.16 8.31
CA LEU A 77 16.44 9.05 9.21
C LEU A 77 16.52 10.49 8.70
N LYS A 78 16.67 10.67 7.38
CA LYS A 78 16.59 11.99 6.75
C LYS A 78 15.26 12.67 7.11
N ARG A 79 14.15 11.93 7.03
CA ARG A 79 12.83 12.48 7.33
C ARG A 79 12.64 12.80 8.81
N GLU A 80 13.12 11.94 9.69
CA GLU A 80 13.14 12.18 11.14
C GLU A 80 13.95 13.45 11.48
N THR A 81 15.10 13.64 10.82
CA THR A 81 15.94 14.84 10.99
C THR A 81 15.25 16.11 10.48
N GLU A 82 14.56 16.05 9.33
CA GLU A 82 13.77 17.17 8.79
C GLU A 82 12.63 17.56 9.73
N ASN A 83 11.96 16.59 10.34
CA ASN A 83 10.92 16.83 11.33
C ASN A 83 11.46 17.59 12.54
N ALA A 84 12.56 17.12 13.14
CA ALA A 84 13.18 17.76 14.30
C ALA A 84 13.54 19.22 14.03
N LYS A 85 14.17 19.50 12.87
CA LYS A 85 14.50 20.87 12.44
C LYS A 85 13.25 21.75 12.27
N SER A 86 12.17 21.18 11.77
CA SER A 86 10.91 21.91 11.53
C SER A 86 10.18 22.22 12.85
N LEU A 87 10.33 21.38 13.87
CA LEU A 87 9.81 21.63 15.21
C LEU A 87 10.58 22.75 15.95
N GLU A 88 11.87 22.92 15.68
CA GLU A 88 12.71 23.97 16.24
C GLU A 88 12.54 25.33 15.55
N THR A 89 12.03 25.34 14.31
CA THR A 89 11.90 26.57 13.52
C THR A 89 10.76 27.46 14.04
N PRO A 90 10.99 28.76 14.33
CA PRO A 90 9.95 29.67 14.81
C PRO A 90 8.80 29.80 13.81
N LYS A 91 7.56 29.57 14.26
CA LYS A 91 6.38 29.74 13.40
C LYS A 91 6.20 31.22 13.04
N PRO A 92 6.01 31.56 11.75
CA PRO A 92 5.76 32.94 11.36
C PRO A 92 4.49 33.48 12.04
N LYS A 93 4.54 34.74 12.48
CA LYS A 93 3.36 35.39 13.09
C LYS A 93 2.22 35.39 12.06
N PRO A 94 0.99 35.00 12.45
CA PRO A 94 -0.13 34.97 11.51
C PRO A 94 -0.40 36.37 10.96
N ASP A 95 -0.32 36.53 9.64
CA ASP A 95 -0.57 37.78 8.96
C ASP A 95 -2.07 38.15 9.08
N LYS A 96 -2.38 39.22 9.81
CA LYS A 96 -3.75 39.62 10.12
C LYS A 96 -4.51 40.15 8.89
N LYS A 97 -3.84 40.44 7.77
CA LYS A 97 -4.45 41.07 6.58
C LYS A 97 -4.93 40.10 5.49
N ASN A 98 -4.43 38.86 5.44
CA ASN A 98 -4.83 37.88 4.42
C ASN A 98 -5.22 36.54 5.05
N ARG A 99 -6.49 36.41 5.45
CA ARG A 99 -7.10 35.14 5.89
C ARG A 99 -7.41 34.20 4.70
N ALA A 100 -6.46 34.00 3.79
CA ALA A 100 -6.63 33.01 2.74
C ALA A 100 -6.54 31.61 3.36
N LYS A 101 -7.67 30.88 3.27
CA LYS A 101 -7.91 29.52 3.81
C LYS A 101 -7.10 28.44 3.05
N VAL A 102 -5.78 28.49 3.07
CA VAL A 102 -4.96 27.33 2.73
C VAL A 102 -4.22 26.93 3.98
N ILE A 103 -4.73 25.89 4.66
CA ILE A 103 -3.96 25.21 5.69
C ILE A 103 -2.85 24.48 4.94
N VAL A 104 -1.71 25.14 4.76
CA VAL A 104 -0.51 24.49 4.24
C VAL A 104 -0.07 23.49 5.31
N VAL A 105 -0.30 22.21 5.06
CA VAL A 105 0.16 21.14 5.94
C VAL A 105 1.64 20.90 5.61
N ASP A 106 2.51 21.21 6.56
CA ASP A 106 3.92 20.89 6.44
C ASP A 106 4.12 19.36 6.49
N SER A 107 4.47 18.78 5.34
CA SER A 107 4.66 17.33 5.20
C SER A 107 5.79 16.77 6.06
N THR A 108 6.74 17.60 6.49
CA THR A 108 7.83 17.19 7.39
C THR A 108 7.30 16.86 8.79
N LEU A 109 6.18 17.47 9.18
CA LEU A 109 5.53 17.29 10.48
C LEU A 109 4.62 16.05 10.55
N LEU A 110 4.50 15.29 9.46
CA LEU A 110 3.61 14.13 9.39
C LEU A 110 4.20 12.85 9.98
N LEU A 111 5.52 12.74 10.10
CA LEU A 111 6.18 11.59 10.73
C LEU A 111 6.86 12.04 12.02
N ASN A 112 6.47 11.45 13.14
CA ASN A 112 7.12 11.64 14.44
C ASN A 112 7.56 10.28 14.99
N VAL A 113 8.75 10.21 15.57
CA VAL A 113 9.33 8.98 16.13
C VAL A 113 9.56 9.19 17.62
N ILE A 114 8.94 8.33 18.44
CA ILE A 114 9.11 8.32 19.88
C ILE A 114 9.92 7.08 20.23
N ASN A 115 11.21 7.29 20.50
CA ASN A 115 12.15 6.22 20.82
C ASN A 115 12.21 5.94 22.34
N ASN A 116 12.75 4.77 22.69
CA ASN A 116 13.03 4.34 24.06
C ASN A 116 11.86 4.53 25.03
N THR A 117 10.63 4.30 24.55
CA THR A 117 9.42 4.56 25.34
C THR A 117 8.55 3.32 25.37
N ALA A 118 8.44 2.71 26.55
CA ALA A 118 7.48 1.63 26.79
C ALA A 118 6.06 2.19 26.94
N TYR A 119 5.08 1.38 26.57
CA TYR A 119 3.66 1.61 26.85
C TYR A 119 3.17 0.60 27.88
N THR A 120 2.25 0.99 28.75
CA THR A 120 1.71 0.12 29.82
C THR A 120 0.44 -0.60 29.40
N GLU A 121 -0.36 0.01 28.54
CA GLU A 121 -1.70 -0.46 28.18
C GLU A 121 -2.06 0.00 26.76
N ILE A 122 -2.79 -0.84 26.03
CA ILE A 122 -3.51 -0.46 24.81
C ILE A 122 -4.99 -0.58 25.12
N LYS A 123 -5.81 0.40 24.74
CA LYS A 123 -7.26 0.33 24.92
C LYS A 123 -8.02 0.99 23.78
N ARG A 124 -9.31 0.66 23.64
CA ARG A 124 -10.21 1.36 22.74
C ARG A 124 -10.38 2.84 23.11
N SER A 125 -10.51 3.70 22.11
CA SER A 125 -10.78 5.13 22.26
C SER A 125 -11.77 5.59 21.19
N GLY A 126 -13.07 5.47 21.48
CA GLY A 126 -14.11 5.65 20.47
C GLY A 126 -13.97 4.63 19.34
N SER A 127 -13.91 5.08 18.09
CA SER A 127 -13.63 4.25 16.92
C SER A 127 -12.13 3.94 16.70
N GLY A 128 -11.24 4.53 17.52
CA GLY A 128 -9.80 4.36 17.42
C GLY A 128 -9.18 3.66 18.63
N TRP A 129 -7.91 3.96 18.87
CA TRP A 129 -7.05 3.27 19.83
C TRP A 129 -6.25 4.25 20.67
N GLU A 130 -5.94 3.87 21.90
CA GLU A 130 -5.10 4.64 22.81
C GLU A 130 -4.01 3.75 23.41
N ALA A 131 -2.75 4.16 23.27
CA ALA A 131 -1.63 3.58 24.00
C ALA A 131 -1.27 4.47 25.18
N LYS A 132 -1.32 3.94 26.41
CA LYS A 132 -0.85 4.65 27.60
C LYS A 132 0.64 4.45 27.76
N LEU A 133 1.38 5.56 27.87
CA LEU A 133 2.82 5.56 28.11
C LEU A 133 3.10 5.60 29.62
N THR A 134 2.38 6.46 30.33
CA THR A 134 2.38 6.56 31.80
C THR A 134 0.95 6.79 32.29
N LYS A 135 0.76 7.02 33.60
CA LYS A 135 -0.57 7.38 34.15
C LYS A 135 -1.13 8.66 33.50
N ASP A 136 -0.25 9.61 33.18
CA ASP A 136 -0.64 10.94 32.70
C ASP A 136 -0.28 11.20 31.24
N LYS A 137 0.35 10.24 30.54
CA LYS A 137 0.74 10.39 29.13
C LYS A 137 0.16 9.28 28.27
N SER A 138 -0.51 9.65 27.18
CA SER A 138 -1.07 8.70 26.23
C SER A 138 -0.99 9.19 24.78
N ILE A 139 -1.08 8.25 23.84
CA ILE A 139 -1.17 8.51 22.42
C ILE A 139 -2.51 7.95 21.93
N LYS A 140 -3.38 8.83 21.40
CA LYS A 140 -4.63 8.45 20.73
C LYS A 140 -4.44 8.45 19.22
N ALA A 141 -4.90 7.41 18.57
CA ALA A 141 -4.83 7.23 17.13
C ALA A 141 -6.17 6.81 16.54
N LYS A 142 -6.45 7.20 15.30
CA LYS A 142 -7.61 6.66 14.56
C LYS A 142 -7.38 5.19 14.24
N VAL A 143 -6.16 4.84 13.81
CA VAL A 143 -5.77 3.47 13.46
C VAL A 143 -4.50 3.06 14.19
N LEU A 144 -4.49 1.84 14.72
CA LEU A 144 -3.32 1.20 15.34
C LEU A 144 -2.74 0.14 14.41
N VAL A 145 -1.45 0.23 14.14
CA VAL A 145 -0.66 -0.84 13.51
C VAL A 145 0.29 -1.41 14.55
N LEU A 146 0.04 -2.62 15.00
CA LEU A 146 0.92 -3.35 15.90
C LEU A 146 1.89 -4.23 15.11
N ALA A 147 3.18 -3.99 15.26
CA ALA A 147 4.28 -4.76 14.69
C ALA A 147 5.25 -5.21 15.79
N ASP A 148 4.71 -5.56 16.96
CA ASP A 148 5.42 -5.97 18.18
C ASP A 148 4.67 -7.13 18.87
N ASN A 149 5.13 -7.56 20.04
CA ASN A 149 4.43 -8.55 20.87
C ASN A 149 2.98 -8.09 21.17
N PRO A 150 1.95 -8.94 20.94
CA PRO A 150 0.56 -8.59 21.14
C PRO A 150 0.03 -8.76 22.57
N GLU A 151 0.81 -9.18 23.56
CA GLU A 151 0.35 -9.44 24.94
C GLU A 151 -0.57 -8.35 25.52
N LYS A 152 -0.17 -7.08 25.42
CA LYS A 152 -0.96 -5.94 25.92
C LYS A 152 -2.23 -5.70 25.09
N LEU A 153 -2.21 -6.03 23.80
CA LEU A 153 -3.38 -5.98 22.93
C LEU A 153 -4.33 -7.15 23.22
N LEU A 154 -3.81 -8.36 23.44
CA LEU A 154 -4.60 -9.55 23.80
C LEU A 154 -5.37 -9.32 25.10
N ALA A 155 -4.74 -8.70 26.10
CA ALA A 155 -5.37 -8.33 27.37
C ALA A 155 -6.59 -7.40 27.18
N GLU A 156 -6.48 -6.40 26.31
CA GLU A 156 -7.59 -5.49 25.98
C GLU A 156 -8.69 -6.19 25.17
N LEU A 157 -8.29 -6.99 24.19
CA LEU A 157 -9.22 -7.72 23.33
C LEU A 157 -9.93 -8.87 24.06
N LYS A 158 -9.43 -9.29 25.23
CA LYS A 158 -9.93 -10.44 26.00
C LYS A 158 -9.94 -11.73 25.17
N ILE A 159 -8.91 -11.92 24.36
CA ILE A 159 -8.70 -13.13 23.54
C ILE A 159 -7.38 -13.80 23.90
N SER A 160 -7.28 -15.10 23.66
CA SER A 160 -6.09 -15.90 24.01
C SER A 160 -4.98 -15.85 22.96
N ALA A 161 -5.33 -15.60 21.70
CA ALA A 161 -4.37 -15.57 20.60
C ALA A 161 -4.83 -14.61 19.51
N LEU A 162 -3.85 -14.03 18.81
CA LEU A 162 -4.04 -13.22 17.62
C LEU A 162 -2.91 -13.56 16.65
N ASN A 163 -3.27 -13.90 15.41
CA ASN A 163 -2.28 -14.19 14.37
C ASN A 163 -1.95 -12.91 13.59
N PRO A 164 -0.67 -12.65 13.28
CA PRO A 164 -0.32 -11.55 12.40
C PRO A 164 -0.80 -11.82 10.98
N ALA A 165 -0.94 -10.75 10.19
CA ALA A 165 -1.23 -10.86 8.78
C ALA A 165 -0.21 -11.78 8.08
N SER A 166 -0.72 -12.72 7.29
CA SER A 166 0.07 -13.76 6.66
C SER A 166 -0.09 -13.75 5.15
N SER A 167 0.99 -14.09 4.46
CA SER A 167 1.00 -14.22 3.01
C SER A 167 0.45 -15.57 2.56
N SER A 168 0.01 -15.63 1.30
CA SER A 168 -0.42 -16.87 0.64
C SER A 168 0.46 -17.15 -0.60
N PRO A 169 0.71 -18.43 -0.93
CA PRO A 169 1.40 -18.77 -2.16
C PRO A 169 0.56 -18.37 -3.37
N LEU A 170 1.22 -17.77 -4.37
CA LEU A 170 0.59 -17.46 -5.64
C LEU A 170 0.20 -18.76 -6.34
N ASN A 171 -1.07 -18.83 -6.73
CA ASN A 171 -1.60 -19.87 -7.59
C ASN A 171 -2.73 -19.29 -8.45
N TYR A 172 -3.15 -20.04 -9.47
CA TYR A 172 -4.21 -19.63 -10.39
C TYR A 172 -5.44 -20.55 -10.35
N ASN A 173 -5.54 -21.40 -9.32
CA ASN A 173 -6.72 -22.23 -9.04
C ASN A 173 -7.80 -21.40 -8.32
N GLU A 174 -7.36 -20.41 -7.56
CA GLU A 174 -8.19 -19.43 -6.89
C GLU A 174 -7.94 -18.02 -7.43
N ASN A 175 -8.82 -17.07 -7.12
CA ASN A 175 -8.73 -15.69 -7.60
C ASN A 175 -8.21 -14.70 -6.54
N THR A 176 -7.87 -15.17 -5.34
CA THR A 176 -7.44 -14.34 -4.21
C THR A 176 -6.18 -13.52 -4.49
N TYR A 177 -5.34 -13.92 -5.45
CA TYR A 177 -4.21 -13.11 -5.91
C TYR A 177 -4.63 -11.72 -6.46
N ARG A 178 -5.88 -11.56 -6.90
CA ARG A 178 -6.41 -10.26 -7.37
C ARG A 178 -6.58 -9.24 -6.24
N THR A 179 -6.61 -9.71 -4.99
CA THR A 179 -6.74 -8.86 -3.80
C THR A 179 -5.39 -8.51 -3.18
N THR A 180 -4.30 -8.76 -3.91
CA THR A 180 -2.93 -8.51 -3.45
C THR A 180 -2.67 -7.03 -3.18
N VAL A 181 -2.08 -6.73 -2.03
CA VAL A 181 -1.54 -5.42 -1.65
C VAL A 181 -0.04 -5.46 -1.40
N SER A 182 0.60 -6.62 -1.52
CA SER A 182 2.05 -6.71 -1.51
C SER A 182 2.52 -8.01 -2.13
N ARG A 183 3.62 -7.96 -2.89
CA ARG A 183 4.44 -9.16 -3.11
C ARG A 183 5.24 -9.50 -1.84
N ILE A 184 5.69 -10.74 -1.72
CA ILE A 184 6.68 -11.16 -0.73
C ILE A 184 7.98 -11.50 -1.46
N SER A 185 9.14 -11.02 -0.99
CA SER A 185 10.41 -11.25 -1.69
C SER A 185 10.91 -12.70 -1.64
N SER A 186 10.53 -13.47 -0.62
CA SER A 186 10.89 -14.89 -0.50
C SER A 186 9.90 -15.77 -1.29
N GLY A 187 10.03 -15.74 -2.62
CA GLY A 187 9.30 -16.62 -3.53
C GLY A 187 7.97 -16.07 -4.04
N ALA A 188 7.23 -16.91 -4.76
CA ALA A 188 5.96 -16.60 -5.39
C ALA A 188 4.83 -16.54 -4.36
N SER A 189 4.84 -15.54 -3.49
CA SER A 189 3.81 -15.32 -2.47
C SER A 189 3.34 -13.87 -2.46
N PHE A 190 2.11 -13.67 -1.97
CA PHE A 190 1.47 -12.37 -1.94
C PHE A 190 0.72 -12.15 -0.62
N LEU A 191 0.49 -10.89 -0.26
CA LEU A 191 -0.37 -10.48 0.84
C LEU A 191 -1.71 -9.99 0.29
N SER A 192 -2.80 -10.63 0.66
CA SER A 192 -4.16 -10.12 0.39
C SER A 192 -4.50 -8.97 1.33
N LEU A 193 -5.19 -7.93 0.86
CA LEU A 193 -5.72 -6.87 1.74
C LEU A 193 -6.50 -7.44 2.92
N TYR A 194 -7.32 -8.46 2.66
CA TYR A 194 -8.21 -9.05 3.65
C TYR A 194 -7.45 -9.83 4.74
N SER A 195 -6.18 -10.17 4.54
CA SER A 195 -5.33 -10.77 5.59
C SER A 195 -4.87 -9.75 6.65
N LEU A 196 -4.92 -8.46 6.33
CA LEU A 196 -4.63 -7.37 7.27
C LEU A 196 -5.82 -7.08 8.21
N LEU A 197 -7.02 -7.54 7.84
CA LEU A 197 -8.23 -7.25 8.58
C LEU A 197 -8.45 -8.30 9.66
N ILE A 198 -8.67 -7.83 10.89
CA ILE A 198 -8.99 -8.68 12.03
C ILE A 198 -10.51 -8.64 12.22
N PRO A 199 -11.21 -9.79 12.16
CA PRO A 199 -12.65 -9.85 12.38
C PRO A 199 -13.06 -9.14 13.67
N ASP A 200 -14.11 -8.33 13.58
CA ASP A 200 -14.69 -7.55 14.68
C ASP A 200 -13.75 -6.52 15.34
N GLN A 201 -12.52 -6.36 14.84
CA GLN A 201 -11.55 -5.41 15.35
C GLN A 201 -11.24 -4.32 14.33
N GLU A 202 -12.07 -3.29 14.34
CA GLU A 202 -11.88 -2.15 13.44
C GLU A 202 -10.66 -1.31 13.80
N ASN A 203 -10.04 -0.73 12.77
CA ASN A 203 -8.94 0.20 12.87
C ASN A 203 -7.72 -0.35 13.62
N LEU A 204 -7.54 -1.67 13.54
CA LEU A 204 -6.43 -2.42 14.11
C LEU A 204 -5.82 -3.31 13.04
N LEU A 205 -4.52 -3.19 12.82
CA LEU A 205 -3.74 -4.11 11.99
C LEU A 205 -2.67 -4.75 12.88
N TYR A 206 -2.48 -6.06 12.76
CA TYR A 206 -1.41 -6.78 13.44
C TYR A 206 -0.52 -7.49 12.43
N ILE A 207 0.77 -7.19 12.44
CA ILE A 207 1.74 -7.67 11.44
C ILE A 207 3.01 -8.18 12.13
N SER A 208 3.73 -9.09 11.48
CA SER A 208 4.98 -9.62 12.03
C SER A 208 6.09 -8.55 11.99
N LYS A 209 6.91 -8.49 13.05
CA LYS A 209 7.95 -7.46 13.25
C LYS A 209 8.92 -7.24 12.08
N ASP A 210 9.30 -8.30 11.37
CA ASP A 210 10.38 -8.28 10.37
C ASP A 210 9.87 -8.41 8.91
N GLN A 211 8.55 -8.29 8.68
CA GLN A 211 7.97 -8.35 7.33
C GLN A 211 7.85 -6.95 6.72
N PHE A 212 8.95 -6.47 6.14
CA PHE A 212 9.08 -5.13 5.56
C PHE A 212 7.97 -4.79 4.55
N GLU A 213 7.70 -5.67 3.58
CA GLU A 213 6.72 -5.42 2.53
C GLU A 213 5.28 -5.40 3.05
N ILE A 214 4.98 -6.27 4.03
CA ILE A 214 3.69 -6.26 4.74
C ILE A 214 3.52 -4.96 5.52
N GLY A 215 4.60 -4.44 6.11
CA GLY A 215 4.61 -3.12 6.74
C GLY A 215 4.14 -2.03 5.78
N GLN A 216 4.64 -1.99 4.55
CA GLN A 216 4.20 -1.01 3.54
C GLN A 216 2.70 -1.14 3.27
N ALA A 217 2.19 -2.34 3.02
CA ALA A 217 0.77 -2.58 2.79
C ALA A 217 -0.11 -2.18 3.99
N ALA A 218 0.32 -2.51 5.21
CA ALA A 218 -0.37 -2.13 6.43
C ALA A 218 -0.40 -0.61 6.63
N GLY A 219 0.72 0.08 6.36
CA GLY A 219 0.80 1.54 6.42
C GLY A 219 -0.15 2.23 5.44
N ALA A 220 -0.21 1.77 4.18
CA ALA A 220 -1.15 2.29 3.19
C ALA A 220 -2.61 2.04 3.59
N THR A 221 -2.91 0.85 4.11
CA THR A 221 -4.27 0.49 4.59
C THR A 221 -4.69 1.34 5.79
N ALA A 222 -3.80 1.53 6.76
CA ALA A 222 -4.06 2.35 7.93
C ALA A 222 -4.25 3.83 7.55
N ALA A 223 -3.41 4.36 6.67
CA ALA A 223 -3.54 5.72 6.18
C ALA A 223 -4.83 5.94 5.40
N TYR A 224 -5.24 4.98 4.56
CA TYR A 224 -6.52 5.04 3.86
C TYR A 224 -7.68 5.20 4.85
N ALA A 225 -7.77 4.32 5.85
CA ALA A 225 -8.83 4.37 6.86
C ALA A 225 -8.81 5.69 7.64
N ALA A 226 -7.64 6.16 8.05
CA ALA A 226 -7.51 7.39 8.82
C ALA A 226 -7.80 8.67 8.02
N PHE A 227 -7.36 8.73 6.75
CA PHE A 227 -7.55 9.85 5.84
C PHE A 227 -9.02 10.03 5.44
N PHE A 228 -9.69 8.94 5.08
CA PHE A 228 -11.10 8.96 4.69
C PHE A 228 -12.07 8.88 5.87
N ASP A 229 -11.55 8.90 7.10
CA ASP A 229 -12.32 8.80 8.35
C ASP A 229 -13.28 7.60 8.34
N THR A 230 -12.76 6.45 7.91
CA THR A 230 -13.51 5.20 7.73
C THR A 230 -12.90 4.07 8.54
N LYS A 231 -13.54 2.90 8.46
CA LYS A 231 -13.10 1.65 9.08
C LYS A 231 -12.13 0.90 8.17
N THR A 232 -11.17 0.19 8.75
CA THR A 232 -10.29 -0.72 8.00
C THR A 232 -11.08 -1.78 7.22
N SER A 233 -12.19 -2.28 7.74
CA SER A 233 -13.06 -3.24 7.02
C SER A 233 -13.72 -2.67 5.76
N LEU A 234 -13.81 -1.35 5.64
CA LEU A 234 -14.37 -0.63 4.49
C LEU A 234 -13.28 -0.08 3.55
N SER A 235 -12.05 -0.60 3.68
CA SER A 235 -10.92 -0.22 2.83
C SER A 235 -11.21 -0.46 1.34
N ASN A 236 -10.89 0.52 0.50
CA ASN A 236 -11.02 0.36 -0.94
C ASN A 236 -9.77 -0.28 -1.54
N LEU A 237 -9.89 -1.55 -1.92
CA LEU A 237 -8.79 -2.35 -2.49
C LEU A 237 -8.08 -1.64 -3.65
N LYS A 238 -8.83 -1.14 -4.65
CA LYS A 238 -8.24 -0.54 -5.85
C LYS A 238 -7.48 0.75 -5.55
N ARG A 239 -8.00 1.58 -4.64
CA ARG A 239 -7.31 2.80 -4.21
C ARG A 239 -6.00 2.46 -3.51
N ILE A 240 -6.01 1.48 -2.60
CA ILE A 240 -4.80 1.05 -1.88
C ILE A 240 -3.79 0.44 -2.86
N GLN A 241 -4.22 -0.48 -3.75
CA GLN A 241 -3.35 -1.05 -4.79
C GLN A 241 -2.75 0.02 -5.70
N GLY A 242 -3.56 1.00 -6.13
CA GLY A 242 -3.10 2.13 -6.95
C GLY A 242 -2.08 3.00 -6.24
N GLU A 243 -2.29 3.31 -4.96
CA GLU A 243 -1.35 4.06 -4.12
C GLU A 243 -0.01 3.32 -3.98
N LEU A 244 -0.05 2.03 -3.65
CA LEU A 244 1.14 1.20 -3.51
C LEU A 244 1.95 1.17 -4.81
N LEU A 245 1.29 0.98 -5.95
CA LEU A 245 1.94 1.03 -7.27
C LEU A 245 2.52 2.41 -7.58
N ALA A 246 1.86 3.50 -7.16
CA ALA A 246 2.37 4.87 -7.33
C ALA A 246 3.68 5.09 -6.56
N TYR A 247 3.83 4.46 -5.38
CA TYR A 247 5.08 4.44 -4.61
C TYR A 247 6.06 3.33 -5.04
N LYS A 248 5.82 2.69 -6.19
CA LYS A 248 6.67 1.63 -6.76
C LYS A 248 6.74 0.35 -5.93
N HIS A 249 5.71 0.10 -5.11
CA HIS A 249 5.55 -1.18 -4.43
C HIS A 249 4.90 -2.18 -5.38
N ALA A 250 5.63 -3.25 -5.70
CA ALA A 250 5.12 -4.31 -6.55
C ALA A 250 4.02 -5.09 -5.84
N LEU A 251 2.95 -5.38 -6.57
CA LEU A 251 1.86 -6.23 -6.07
C LEU A 251 2.14 -7.69 -6.45
N MET A 252 2.50 -7.95 -7.71
CA MET A 252 2.79 -9.30 -8.19
C MET A 252 4.27 -9.68 -7.96
N PRO A 253 4.56 -10.90 -7.50
CA PRO A 253 5.91 -11.37 -7.18
C PRO A 253 6.67 -11.85 -8.43
N PHE A 254 6.72 -11.03 -9.48
CA PHE A 254 7.42 -11.39 -10.71
C PHE A 254 8.94 -11.20 -10.56
N GLU A 255 9.70 -12.28 -10.76
CA GLU A 255 11.16 -12.30 -10.61
C GLU A 255 11.90 -11.68 -11.81
N ASP A 256 11.29 -11.75 -13.00
CA ASP A 256 11.86 -11.31 -14.28
C ASP A 256 11.46 -9.89 -14.70
N VAL A 257 10.79 -9.14 -13.81
CA VAL A 257 10.30 -7.78 -14.11
C VAL A 257 10.80 -6.79 -13.05
N LYS A 258 11.82 -6.01 -13.42
CA LYS A 258 12.41 -5.01 -12.53
C LYS A 258 11.54 -3.76 -12.44
N ILE A 259 11.56 -3.07 -11.29
CA ILE A 259 10.85 -1.79 -11.08
C ILE A 259 11.30 -0.69 -12.07
N THR A 260 12.56 -0.77 -12.54
CA THR A 260 13.14 0.15 -13.52
C THR A 260 12.69 -0.13 -14.96
N ASP A 261 11.98 -1.22 -15.21
CA ASP A 261 11.41 -1.53 -16.51
C ASP A 261 10.37 -0.45 -16.89
N SER A 262 10.47 0.08 -18.11
CA SER A 262 9.58 1.16 -18.58
C SER A 262 8.11 0.74 -18.67
N ASN A 263 7.83 -0.56 -18.78
CA ASN A 263 6.48 -1.12 -18.80
C ASN A 263 6.08 -1.81 -17.48
N TRP A 264 6.91 -1.72 -16.43
CA TRP A 264 6.67 -2.36 -15.13
C TRP A 264 5.24 -2.16 -14.62
N LEU A 265 4.73 -0.91 -14.69
CA LEU A 265 3.40 -0.59 -14.17
C LEU A 265 2.29 -1.32 -14.94
N ALA A 266 2.36 -1.36 -16.27
CA ALA A 266 1.37 -2.07 -17.09
C ALA A 266 1.42 -3.57 -16.83
N ILE A 267 2.63 -4.14 -16.70
CA ILE A 267 2.84 -5.54 -16.39
C ILE A 267 2.26 -5.90 -15.01
N GLN A 268 2.50 -5.07 -13.98
CA GLN A 268 1.93 -5.29 -12.65
C GLN A 268 0.40 -5.22 -12.66
N LYS A 269 -0.17 -4.20 -13.32
CA LYS A 269 -1.63 -4.01 -13.43
C LYS A 269 -2.32 -5.13 -14.19
N VAL A 270 -1.77 -5.58 -15.32
CA VAL A 270 -2.34 -6.70 -16.07
C VAL A 270 -2.08 -8.02 -15.36
N GLY A 271 -0.91 -8.21 -14.78
CA GLY A 271 -0.56 -9.42 -14.04
C GLY A 271 -1.50 -9.70 -12.88
N ILE A 272 -1.84 -8.68 -12.07
CA ILE A 272 -2.76 -8.86 -10.93
C ILE A 272 -4.18 -9.21 -11.37
N THR A 273 -4.60 -8.82 -12.58
CA THR A 273 -5.93 -9.19 -13.10
C THR A 273 -6.03 -10.68 -13.47
N GLY A 274 -4.88 -11.33 -13.72
CA GLY A 274 -4.79 -12.69 -14.22
C GLY A 274 -5.16 -12.85 -15.69
N ILE A 275 -5.20 -11.75 -16.46
CA ILE A 275 -5.31 -11.81 -17.93
C ILE A 275 -4.07 -12.48 -18.52
N ILE A 276 -2.90 -12.12 -18.01
CA ILE A 276 -1.66 -12.87 -18.21
C ILE A 276 -1.29 -13.50 -16.87
N LYS A 277 -1.19 -14.83 -16.87
CA LYS A 277 -0.81 -15.62 -15.71
C LYS A 277 0.69 -15.90 -15.77
N ALA A 278 1.37 -15.71 -14.65
CA ALA A 278 2.77 -16.04 -14.52
C ALA A 278 3.02 -17.55 -14.61
N GLU A 279 4.21 -17.89 -15.08
CA GLU A 279 4.73 -19.25 -15.01
C GLU A 279 5.34 -19.44 -13.62
N ILE A 280 4.80 -20.41 -12.88
CA ILE A 280 5.27 -20.70 -11.52
C ILE A 280 6.17 -21.92 -11.57
N THR A 281 7.47 -21.70 -11.39
CA THR A 281 8.49 -22.76 -11.44
C THR A 281 9.46 -22.60 -10.27
N GLN A 282 9.79 -23.69 -9.59
CA GLN A 282 10.71 -23.70 -8.45
C GLN A 282 10.38 -22.66 -7.35
N GLY A 283 9.09 -22.45 -7.08
CA GLY A 283 8.63 -21.49 -6.07
C GLY A 283 8.79 -20.02 -6.47
N LYS A 284 9.06 -19.71 -7.74
CA LYS A 284 9.19 -18.37 -8.31
C LYS A 284 8.14 -18.14 -9.38
N ALA A 285 7.73 -16.88 -9.56
CA ALA A 285 6.76 -16.50 -10.58
C ALA A 285 7.42 -15.65 -11.65
N TYR A 286 7.26 -16.04 -12.90
CA TYR A 286 7.83 -15.37 -14.07
C TYR A 286 6.71 -14.85 -14.96
N PHE A 287 6.70 -13.56 -15.25
CA PHE A 287 5.75 -12.99 -16.21
C PHE A 287 6.09 -13.42 -17.64
N ALA A 288 7.36 -13.68 -17.93
CA ALA A 288 7.94 -13.92 -19.24
C ALA A 288 7.60 -12.80 -20.26
N PRO A 289 8.09 -11.56 -20.05
CA PRO A 289 7.68 -10.39 -20.82
C PRO A 289 7.82 -10.54 -22.35
N GLU A 290 8.86 -11.24 -22.80
CA GLU A 290 9.18 -11.40 -24.22
C GLU A 290 8.53 -12.63 -24.86
N LYS A 291 7.81 -13.46 -24.09
CA LYS A 291 7.06 -14.59 -24.61
C LYS A 291 5.85 -14.09 -25.40
N GLU A 292 5.59 -14.71 -26.56
CA GLU A 292 4.41 -14.43 -27.36
C GLU A 292 3.11 -14.82 -26.65
N VAL A 293 2.08 -13.99 -26.80
CA VAL A 293 0.74 -14.24 -26.25
C VAL A 293 -0.02 -15.19 -27.16
N THR A 294 -0.74 -16.14 -26.56
CA THR A 294 -1.57 -17.08 -27.31
C THR A 294 -3.07 -16.78 -27.15
N TYR A 295 -3.86 -17.14 -28.15
CA TYR A 295 -5.33 -17.03 -28.10
C TYR A 295 -5.92 -17.72 -26.87
N LYS A 296 -5.48 -18.96 -26.59
CA LYS A 296 -5.97 -19.77 -25.47
C LYS A 296 -5.69 -19.12 -24.11
N GLU A 297 -4.55 -18.44 -23.98
CA GLU A 297 -4.15 -17.77 -22.75
C GLU A 297 -5.09 -16.62 -22.38
N ILE A 298 -5.53 -15.82 -23.36
CA ILE A 298 -6.23 -14.56 -23.09
C ILE A 298 -7.76 -14.64 -23.24
N LYS A 299 -8.28 -15.63 -23.98
CA LYS A 299 -9.71 -15.72 -24.32
C LYS A 299 -10.61 -15.65 -23.09
N GLU A 300 -10.47 -16.62 -22.18
CA GLU A 300 -11.34 -16.71 -21.01
C GLU A 300 -11.07 -15.58 -20.00
N PRO A 301 -9.83 -15.18 -19.71
CA PRO A 301 -9.59 -14.04 -18.83
C PRO A 301 -10.18 -12.73 -19.35
N ILE A 302 -10.08 -12.39 -20.65
CA ILE A 302 -10.65 -11.13 -21.14
C ILE A 302 -12.18 -11.17 -21.11
N LYS A 303 -12.78 -12.31 -21.51
CA LYS A 303 -14.23 -12.54 -21.35
C LYS A 303 -14.67 -12.43 -19.89
N ALA A 304 -13.80 -12.77 -18.94
CA ALA A 304 -14.08 -12.65 -17.51
C ALA A 304 -14.24 -11.18 -17.06
N TYR A 305 -13.61 -10.23 -17.76
CA TYR A 305 -13.67 -8.80 -17.45
C TYR A 305 -14.68 -8.03 -18.32
N TYR A 306 -14.90 -8.44 -19.57
CA TYR A 306 -15.71 -7.67 -20.53
C TYR A 306 -16.73 -8.55 -21.27
N TYR A 307 -18.02 -8.23 -21.13
CA TYR A 307 -19.09 -8.98 -21.82
C TYR A 307 -18.95 -8.90 -23.35
N LYS A 308 -18.64 -7.72 -23.90
CA LYS A 308 -18.44 -7.54 -25.35
C LYS A 308 -17.33 -8.41 -25.92
N ALA A 309 -16.33 -8.79 -25.12
CA ALA A 309 -15.25 -9.63 -25.60
C ALA A 309 -15.74 -11.02 -26.02
N GLN A 310 -16.84 -11.53 -25.43
CA GLN A 310 -17.43 -12.80 -25.84
C GLN A 310 -17.73 -12.83 -27.34
N ILE A 311 -18.45 -11.82 -27.82
CA ILE A 311 -18.87 -11.73 -29.23
C ILE A 311 -17.64 -11.68 -30.14
N TRP A 312 -16.67 -10.82 -29.82
CA TRP A 312 -15.45 -10.71 -30.62
C TRP A 312 -14.68 -12.04 -30.72
N PHE A 313 -14.54 -12.77 -29.60
CA PHE A 313 -13.86 -14.07 -29.55
C PHE A 313 -14.63 -15.21 -30.23
N ASP A 314 -15.96 -15.09 -30.32
CA ASP A 314 -16.81 -16.05 -31.03
C ASP A 314 -16.68 -15.85 -32.56
N ASP A 315 -16.55 -14.60 -33.03
CA ASP A 315 -16.33 -14.25 -34.43
C ASP A 315 -14.88 -14.50 -34.90
N HIS A 316 -13.90 -14.45 -33.98
CA HIS A 316 -12.48 -14.57 -34.30
C HIS A 316 -11.85 -15.76 -33.57
N GLN A 317 -12.09 -16.98 -34.05
CA GLN A 317 -11.62 -18.19 -33.38
C GLN A 317 -10.21 -18.59 -33.79
N ASN A 318 -9.37 -18.93 -32.80
CA ASN A 318 -8.02 -19.49 -32.99
C ASN A 318 -7.07 -18.64 -33.86
N ILE A 319 -7.29 -17.33 -33.89
CA ILE A 319 -6.44 -16.38 -34.60
C ILE A 319 -5.16 -16.04 -33.81
N PRO A 320 -4.07 -15.63 -34.48
CA PRO A 320 -2.88 -15.13 -33.79
C PRO A 320 -3.19 -13.82 -33.04
N ILE A 321 -2.60 -13.65 -31.86
CA ILE A 321 -2.67 -12.40 -31.08
C ILE A 321 -1.61 -11.44 -31.61
N ASN A 322 -1.76 -11.04 -32.87
CA ASN A 322 -0.96 -10.00 -33.49
C ASN A 322 -1.52 -8.61 -33.18
N LEU A 323 -0.78 -7.56 -33.57
CA LEU A 323 -1.15 -6.18 -33.29
C LEU A 323 -2.50 -5.81 -33.92
N GLU A 324 -2.73 -6.16 -35.19
CA GLU A 324 -4.00 -5.89 -35.91
C GLU A 324 -5.22 -6.48 -35.18
N ASN A 325 -5.16 -7.76 -34.84
CA ASN A 325 -6.23 -8.45 -34.13
C ASN A 325 -6.43 -7.88 -32.72
N THR A 326 -5.34 -7.52 -32.04
CA THR A 326 -5.42 -6.91 -30.71
C THR A 326 -6.07 -5.52 -30.78
N ILE A 327 -5.77 -4.72 -31.80
CA ILE A 327 -6.42 -3.42 -32.05
C ILE A 327 -7.91 -3.61 -32.31
N SER A 328 -8.28 -4.54 -33.19
CA SER A 328 -9.68 -4.91 -33.46
C SER A 328 -10.39 -5.26 -32.15
N MET A 329 -9.81 -6.14 -31.33
CA MET A 329 -10.38 -6.56 -30.05
C MET A 329 -10.58 -5.38 -29.08
N VAL A 330 -9.54 -4.58 -28.82
CA VAL A 330 -9.65 -3.49 -27.84
C VAL A 330 -10.56 -2.37 -28.34
N CYS A 331 -10.66 -2.14 -29.65
CA CYS A 331 -11.59 -1.19 -30.24
C CYS A 331 -13.04 -1.68 -30.11
N TYR A 332 -13.28 -2.95 -30.40
CA TYR A 332 -14.61 -3.56 -30.26
C TYR A 332 -15.09 -3.53 -28.80
N VAL A 333 -14.24 -3.94 -27.87
CA VAL A 333 -14.57 -3.97 -26.44
C VAL A 333 -14.68 -2.56 -25.86
N GLY A 334 -13.71 -1.70 -26.17
CA GLY A 334 -13.59 -0.33 -25.66
C GLY A 334 -14.43 0.71 -26.38
N ASN A 335 -15.17 0.33 -27.42
CA ASN A 335 -15.94 1.23 -28.29
C ASN A 335 -15.09 2.40 -28.85
N LYS A 336 -13.94 2.07 -29.44
CA LYS A 336 -12.98 3.03 -30.02
C LYS A 336 -12.88 2.86 -31.53
N SER A 337 -12.43 3.92 -32.21
CA SER A 337 -12.08 3.86 -33.64
C SER A 337 -10.78 3.07 -33.84
N ILE A 338 -10.79 2.15 -34.80
CA ILE A 338 -9.60 1.37 -35.20
C ILE A 338 -8.53 2.31 -35.78
N GLU A 339 -8.93 3.23 -36.65
CA GLU A 339 -8.04 4.15 -37.35
C GLU A 339 -7.32 5.09 -36.37
N ALA A 340 -8.07 5.71 -35.46
CA ALA A 340 -7.47 6.56 -34.42
C ALA A 340 -6.56 5.77 -33.45
N THR A 341 -6.92 4.52 -33.13
CA THR A 341 -6.12 3.67 -32.25
C THR A 341 -4.81 3.25 -32.92
N ASN A 342 -4.84 2.92 -34.22
CA ASN A 342 -3.63 2.64 -35.01
C ASN A 342 -2.67 3.85 -34.98
N ASP A 343 -3.16 5.04 -35.31
CA ASP A 343 -2.37 6.27 -35.33
C ASP A 343 -1.73 6.58 -33.98
N GLU A 344 -2.49 6.40 -32.89
CA GLU A 344 -2.01 6.63 -31.53
C GLU A 344 -0.94 5.62 -31.12
N LEU A 345 -1.17 4.32 -31.37
CA LEU A 345 -0.20 3.27 -31.08
C LEU A 345 1.09 3.45 -31.87
N GLN A 346 1.02 3.76 -33.16
CA GLN A 346 2.19 3.97 -34.01
C GLN A 346 3.07 5.11 -33.48
N LYS A 347 2.45 6.23 -33.07
CA LYS A 347 3.18 7.38 -32.48
C LYS A 347 3.84 7.03 -31.15
N LYS A 348 3.20 6.17 -30.35
CA LYS A 348 3.66 5.81 -29.00
C LYS A 348 4.63 4.62 -28.96
N TRP A 349 4.65 3.76 -29.98
CA TRP A 349 5.30 2.45 -29.98
C TRP A 349 6.73 2.46 -29.41
N ASN A 350 7.68 3.08 -30.11
CA ASN A 350 9.07 3.18 -29.65
C ASN A 350 9.31 4.42 -28.76
N LYS A 351 8.52 5.50 -28.95
CA LYS A 351 8.74 6.78 -28.25
C LYS A 351 8.27 6.76 -26.79
N SER A 352 7.05 6.29 -26.56
CA SER A 352 6.41 6.30 -25.24
C SER A 352 6.50 4.95 -24.56
N TYR A 353 6.19 3.87 -25.26
CA TYR A 353 6.23 2.51 -24.67
C TYR A 353 7.63 1.92 -24.64
N ARG A 354 8.55 2.45 -25.46
CA ARG A 354 9.96 2.01 -25.54
C ARG A 354 10.09 0.52 -25.87
N PHE A 355 9.21 0.03 -26.75
CA PHE A 355 9.37 -1.33 -27.28
C PHE A 355 10.60 -1.42 -28.18
N ASN A 356 11.21 -2.59 -28.21
CA ASN A 356 12.36 -2.89 -29.06
C ASN A 356 11.96 -3.28 -30.48
N SER A 357 10.70 -3.70 -30.67
CA SER A 357 10.14 -4.07 -31.97
C SER A 357 9.73 -2.84 -32.78
N ASN A 358 9.67 -2.99 -34.10
CA ASN A 358 9.05 -2.01 -34.97
C ASN A 358 7.52 -2.15 -34.91
N TYR A 359 6.81 -1.05 -35.21
CA TYR A 359 5.37 -1.08 -35.38
C TYR A 359 5.01 -1.91 -36.62
N ASP A 360 4.45 -3.10 -36.40
CA ASP A 360 4.02 -4.02 -37.46
C ASP A 360 2.70 -4.67 -37.07
N LEU A 361 1.68 -4.47 -37.90
CA LEU A 361 0.32 -4.97 -37.70
C LEU A 361 0.26 -6.51 -37.65
N LYS A 362 1.15 -7.21 -38.37
CA LYS A 362 1.13 -8.67 -38.49
C LYS A 362 1.97 -9.36 -37.42
N LYS A 363 2.80 -8.62 -36.68
CA LYS A 363 3.64 -9.15 -35.61
C LYS A 363 2.79 -9.71 -34.46
N VAL A 364 3.08 -10.95 -34.05
CA VAL A 364 2.55 -11.52 -32.81
C VAL A 364 3.10 -10.75 -31.61
N LEU A 365 2.21 -10.37 -30.71
CA LEU A 365 2.58 -9.55 -29.56
C LEU A 365 3.25 -10.38 -28.48
N THR A 366 4.28 -9.79 -27.86
CA THR A 366 4.81 -10.31 -26.61
C THR A 366 3.86 -9.99 -25.46
N ARG A 367 3.97 -10.74 -24.34
CA ARG A 367 3.18 -10.48 -23.12
C ARG A 367 3.33 -9.03 -22.63
N ARG A 368 4.53 -8.44 -22.79
CA ARG A 368 4.81 -7.04 -22.50
C ARG A 368 3.98 -6.10 -23.38
N GLU A 369 4.09 -6.23 -24.69
CA GLU A 369 3.40 -5.36 -25.65
C GLU A 369 1.88 -5.46 -25.45
N PHE A 370 1.39 -6.69 -25.32
CA PHE A 370 -0.02 -6.95 -25.03
C PHE A 370 -0.46 -6.32 -23.71
N ALA A 371 0.30 -6.48 -22.62
CA ALA A 371 -0.05 -5.91 -21.32
C ALA A 371 -0.15 -4.38 -21.36
N VAL A 372 0.74 -3.70 -22.09
CA VAL A 372 0.68 -2.24 -22.27
C VAL A 372 -0.60 -1.83 -22.99
N ILE A 373 -0.93 -2.47 -24.12
CA ILE A 373 -2.13 -2.16 -24.90
C ILE A 373 -3.39 -2.43 -24.06
N ILE A 374 -3.50 -3.59 -23.42
CA ILE A 374 -4.66 -3.92 -22.58
C ILE A 374 -4.79 -2.94 -21.41
N ASN A 375 -3.69 -2.59 -20.75
CA ASN A 375 -3.70 -1.65 -19.64
C ASN A 375 -4.15 -0.25 -20.06
N GLU A 376 -3.80 0.21 -21.27
CA GLU A 376 -4.14 1.56 -21.72
C GLU A 376 -5.56 1.65 -22.29
N TYR A 377 -5.96 0.69 -23.11
CA TYR A 377 -7.20 0.79 -23.89
C TYR A 377 -8.40 0.19 -23.16
N LEU A 378 -8.20 -0.87 -22.36
CA LEU A 378 -9.27 -1.53 -21.61
C LEU A 378 -9.22 -1.22 -20.11
N LYS A 379 -8.03 -0.98 -19.56
CA LYS A 379 -7.81 -0.61 -18.14
C LYS A 379 -8.43 -1.60 -17.13
N PRO A 380 -8.28 -2.94 -17.29
CA PRO A 380 -8.96 -3.93 -16.45
C PRO A 380 -8.65 -3.79 -14.96
N PHE A 381 -7.44 -3.33 -14.63
CA PHE A 381 -7.07 -3.05 -13.25
C PHE A 381 -7.81 -1.83 -12.68
N ASP A 382 -7.93 -0.74 -13.46
CA ASP A 382 -8.41 0.55 -12.94
C ASP A 382 -9.94 0.65 -12.94
N VAL A 383 -10.64 0.02 -13.90
CA VAL A 383 -12.09 0.21 -14.07
C VAL A 383 -12.94 -0.95 -13.55
N VAL A 384 -12.35 -2.13 -13.37
CA VAL A 384 -13.10 -3.33 -12.96
C VAL A 384 -12.76 -3.74 -11.53
N ASN A 385 -13.78 -3.84 -10.69
CA ASN A 385 -13.65 -4.21 -9.29
C ASN A 385 -13.64 -5.73 -9.10
N VAL A 386 -13.13 -6.15 -7.94
CA VAL A 386 -13.19 -7.55 -7.51
C VAL A 386 -13.72 -7.63 -6.08
N ASP A 387 -14.39 -8.72 -5.75
CA ASP A 387 -14.85 -9.00 -4.40
C ASP A 387 -13.70 -9.51 -3.50
N LYS A 388 -14.02 -9.85 -2.24
CA LYS A 388 -13.04 -10.37 -1.28
C LYS A 388 -12.41 -11.72 -1.66
N THR A 389 -13.00 -12.44 -2.60
CA THR A 389 -12.50 -13.70 -3.15
C THR A 389 -11.74 -13.50 -4.47
N GLY A 390 -11.64 -12.25 -4.95
CA GLY A 390 -11.03 -11.90 -6.22
C GLY A 390 -11.92 -12.16 -7.44
N ARG A 391 -13.20 -12.49 -7.25
CA ARG A 391 -14.13 -12.61 -8.38
C ARG A 391 -14.43 -11.24 -8.95
N VAL A 392 -14.51 -11.16 -10.27
CA VAL A 392 -14.82 -9.91 -10.97
C VAL A 392 -16.24 -9.48 -10.61
N ILE A 393 -16.39 -8.24 -10.15
CA ILE A 393 -17.68 -7.57 -9.99
C ILE A 393 -17.86 -6.73 -11.25
N ARG A 394 -18.78 -7.16 -12.10
CA ARG A 394 -19.11 -6.47 -13.35
C ARG A 394 -20.22 -5.47 -13.16
#